data_AF-A0A944PXA9-F1
#
_entry.id   AF-A0A944PXA9-F1
#
_cell.length_a   1.000
_cell.length_b   1.000
_cell.length_c   1.000
_cell.angle_alpha   90.00
_cell.angle_beta   90.00
_cell.angle_gamma   90.00
#
_symmetry.space_group_name_H-M   'P 1'
#
loop_
_entity.id
_entity.type
_entity.pdbx_description
1 polymer ?
#
loop_
_entity_poly.entity_id
_entity_poly.type
_entity_poly.pdbx_seq_one_letter_code
_entity_poly.pdbx_strand_id
1 'polypeptide(L)'
;MREDVPEEPHAPTDDLTPGTDDLAPGVGPDLPPDLTVDLRGMPLDSLDDFWDAVAGPCGLPEWFGRNLDAWWDTIEARGISEVIDAHGTLVVRADAAGLFAPGRPEGARLASVFADASRARLEVERHA
;
A
#
# COMPACT_ATOMS: atom_id res chain seq x y z
N MET A 1 -15.78 36.76 55.25
CA MET A 1 -14.34 37.12 55.28
C MET A 1 -13.83 36.88 53.88
N ARG A 2 -13.40 37.97 53.22
CA ARG A 2 -12.77 37.93 51.90
C ARG A 2 -11.29 37.72 52.14
N GLU A 3 -10.71 36.70 51.53
CA GLU A 3 -9.27 36.49 51.55
C GLU A 3 -8.68 37.16 50.32
N ASP A 4 -7.88 38.17 50.62
CA ASP A 4 -7.06 39.01 49.78
C ASP A 4 -5.78 38.22 49.44
N VAL A 5 -5.47 38.02 48.16
CA VAL A 5 -4.21 37.42 47.70
C VAL A 5 -3.52 38.45 46.80
N PRO A 6 -2.24 38.78 47.06
CA PRO A 6 -1.60 39.95 46.47
C PRO A 6 -1.16 39.74 45.01
N GLU A 7 -1.25 40.84 44.27
CA GLU A 7 -0.74 41.09 42.92
C GLU A 7 0.78 41.34 42.97
N GLU A 8 1.56 40.68 42.11
CA GLU A 8 2.94 41.07 41.78
C GLU A 8 3.14 41.17 40.25
N PRO A 9 4.07 42.04 39.78
CA PRO A 9 3.96 42.73 38.49
C PRO A 9 4.93 42.24 37.38
N HIS A 10 4.56 42.62 36.16
CA HIS A 10 5.19 42.49 34.82
C HIS A 10 6.72 42.37 34.69
N ALA A 11 7.17 41.56 33.71
CA ALA A 11 7.98 42.04 32.57
C ALA A 11 8.01 41.02 31.39
N PRO A 12 8.14 41.49 30.13
CA PRO A 12 8.07 40.68 28.91
C PRO A 12 9.46 40.20 28.45
N THR A 13 9.50 39.07 27.74
CA THR A 13 10.60 38.78 26.82
C THR A 13 10.01 38.25 25.52
N ASP A 14 10.17 39.08 24.50
CA ASP A 14 10.07 38.77 23.09
C ASP A 14 11.07 37.66 22.70
N ASP A 15 10.89 37.19 21.48
CA ASP A 15 11.88 36.54 20.62
C ASP A 15 11.82 35.02 20.43
N LEU A 16 11.71 34.68 19.14
CA LEU A 16 11.98 33.42 18.44
C LEU A 16 10.82 32.41 18.29
N THR A 17 10.02 32.63 17.25
CA THR A 17 9.75 31.52 16.31
C THR A 17 11.01 31.29 15.45
N PRO A 18 11.37 30.02 15.19
CA PRO A 18 11.28 29.60 13.80
C PRO A 18 10.64 28.22 13.66
N GLY A 19 9.83 28.09 12.61
CA GLY A 19 9.18 26.84 12.23
C GLY A 19 10.15 25.74 11.81
N THR A 20 9.67 24.51 11.91
CA THR A 20 10.13 23.24 11.34
C THR A 20 9.06 22.26 11.86
N ASP A 21 8.33 21.46 11.10
CA ASP A 21 8.32 21.07 9.70
C ASP A 21 6.98 20.34 9.53
N ASP A 22 6.40 20.41 8.34
CA ASP A 22 5.70 19.27 7.73
C ASP A 22 4.70 18.47 8.59
N LEU A 23 3.54 19.07 8.85
CA LEU A 23 2.32 18.29 9.11
C LEU A 23 1.90 17.64 7.78
N ALA A 24 2.43 16.44 7.52
CA ALA A 24 1.90 15.54 6.51
C ALA A 24 0.39 15.38 6.70
N PRO A 25 -0.42 15.41 5.63
CA PRO A 25 -1.87 15.36 5.76
C PRO A 25 -2.32 13.94 6.12
N GLY A 26 -2.80 13.78 7.35
CA GLY A 26 -3.90 12.89 7.70
C GLY A 26 -3.65 11.38 7.61
N VAL A 27 -3.10 10.79 8.66
CA VAL A 27 -3.40 9.39 9.00
C VAL A 27 -4.21 9.38 10.29
N GLY A 28 -5.52 9.16 10.16
CA GLY A 28 -6.38 8.84 11.31
C GLY A 28 -5.96 7.49 11.92
N PRO A 29 -6.24 7.25 13.21
CA PRO A 29 -5.84 6.01 13.85
C PRO A 29 -6.73 4.84 13.38
N ASP A 30 -6.10 3.67 13.22
CA ASP A 30 -6.74 2.33 13.22
C ASP A 30 -7.23 1.72 11.88
N LEU A 31 -6.53 1.94 10.77
CA LEU A 31 -6.52 0.95 9.67
C LEU A 31 -5.13 0.34 9.56
N PRO A 32 -5.00 -0.99 9.42
CA PRO A 32 -3.69 -1.60 9.18
C PRO A 32 -3.10 -1.01 7.89
N PRO A 33 -1.79 -0.70 7.88
CA PRO A 33 -1.15 -0.04 6.74
C PRO A 33 -1.33 -0.86 5.45
N ASP A 34 -1.20 -0.19 4.31
CA ASP A 34 -1.22 -0.86 3.01
C ASP A 34 0.06 -1.68 2.80
N LEU A 35 -0.07 -2.90 2.27
CA LEU A 35 1.07 -3.67 1.79
C LEU A 35 1.39 -3.24 0.36
N THR A 36 2.51 -2.55 0.15
CA THR A 36 2.94 -2.15 -1.20
C THR A 36 4.02 -3.10 -1.71
N VAL A 37 3.75 -3.74 -2.86
CA VAL A 37 4.69 -4.58 -3.59
C VAL A 37 5.08 -3.86 -4.88
N ASP A 38 6.32 -3.40 -4.93
CA ASP A 38 6.85 -2.68 -6.09
C ASP A 38 7.61 -3.63 -7.02
N LEU A 39 7.02 -3.90 -8.18
CA LEU A 39 7.59 -4.76 -9.23
C LEU A 39 8.05 -3.95 -10.44
N ARG A 40 8.09 -2.62 -10.34
CA ARG A 40 8.61 -1.76 -11.42
C ARG A 40 10.10 -2.07 -11.65
N GLY A 41 10.51 -2.04 -12.90
CA GLY A 41 11.83 -2.44 -13.37
C GLY A 41 12.03 -3.96 -13.49
N MET A 42 11.07 -4.79 -13.07
CA MET A 42 11.16 -6.24 -13.23
C MET A 42 10.65 -6.70 -14.61
N PRO A 43 11.32 -7.65 -15.27
CA PRO A 43 10.84 -8.24 -16.52
C PRO A 43 9.69 -9.21 -16.23
N LEU A 44 8.48 -8.68 -16.11
CA LEU A 44 7.27 -9.49 -15.98
C LEU A 44 6.76 -9.82 -17.39
N ASP A 45 7.20 -10.91 -18.01
CA ASP A 45 6.79 -11.25 -19.38
C ASP A 45 5.55 -12.16 -19.43
N SER A 46 5.26 -12.85 -18.32
CA SER A 46 4.20 -13.84 -18.18
C SER A 46 3.53 -13.79 -16.80
N LEU A 47 2.42 -14.50 -16.65
CA LEU A 47 1.79 -14.70 -15.33
C LEU A 47 2.72 -15.43 -14.35
N ASP A 48 3.58 -16.33 -14.85
CA ASP A 48 4.50 -17.07 -14.00
C ASP A 48 5.55 -16.16 -13.36
N ASP A 49 6.10 -15.24 -14.16
CA ASP A 49 7.02 -14.19 -13.67
C ASP A 49 6.33 -13.31 -12.61
N PHE A 50 5.05 -13.00 -12.80
CA PHE A 50 4.27 -12.28 -11.81
C PHE A 50 4.14 -13.07 -10.51
N TRP A 51 3.80 -14.36 -10.57
CA TRP A 51 3.67 -15.20 -9.39
C TRP A 51 4.99 -15.32 -8.61
N ASP A 52 6.10 -15.51 -9.31
CA ASP A 52 7.43 -15.52 -8.69
C ASP A 52 7.76 -14.19 -8.00
N ALA A 53 7.44 -13.08 -8.66
CA ALA A 53 7.73 -11.75 -8.15
C ALA A 53 6.91 -11.40 -6.90
N VAL A 54 5.64 -11.82 -6.82
CA VAL A 54 4.80 -11.56 -5.64
C VAL A 54 4.96 -12.59 -4.53
N ALA A 55 5.42 -13.81 -4.82
CA ALA A 55 5.44 -14.90 -3.83
C ALA A 55 6.19 -14.54 -2.55
N GLY A 56 7.40 -13.99 -2.67
CA GLY A 56 8.21 -13.58 -1.52
C GLY A 56 7.60 -12.40 -0.75
N PRO A 57 7.40 -11.22 -1.39
CA PRO A 57 6.86 -10.03 -0.73
C PRO A 57 5.47 -10.24 -0.10
N CYS A 58 4.63 -11.04 -0.74
CA CYS A 58 3.31 -11.37 -0.24
C CYS A 58 3.30 -12.59 0.69
N GLY A 59 4.44 -13.22 1.01
CA GLY A 59 4.49 -14.40 1.88
C GLY A 59 3.56 -15.53 1.41
N LEU A 60 3.48 -15.78 0.11
CA LEU A 60 2.62 -16.84 -0.43
C LEU A 60 3.17 -18.22 -0.04
N PRO A 61 2.30 -19.18 0.32
CA PRO A 61 2.73 -20.52 0.66
C PRO A 61 3.26 -21.27 -0.57
N GLU A 62 4.16 -22.23 -0.35
CA GLU A 62 4.74 -23.04 -1.45
C GLU A 62 3.68 -23.83 -2.25
N TRP A 63 2.54 -24.15 -1.63
CA TRP A 63 1.42 -24.83 -2.28
C TRP A 63 0.47 -23.88 -3.04
N PHE A 64 0.77 -22.58 -3.08
CA PHE A 64 -0.05 -21.59 -3.78
C PHE A 64 -0.25 -21.97 -5.25
N GLY A 65 -1.50 -21.97 -5.71
CA GLY A 65 -1.90 -22.54 -6.99
C GLY A 65 -1.45 -21.78 -8.25
N ARG A 66 -0.83 -20.59 -8.11
CA ARG A 66 -0.29 -19.79 -9.24
C ARG A 66 -1.29 -19.58 -10.39
N ASN A 67 -2.52 -19.21 -10.05
CA ASN A 67 -3.59 -18.93 -11.02
C ASN A 67 -4.52 -17.82 -10.50
N LEU A 68 -5.40 -17.30 -11.38
CA LEU A 68 -6.25 -16.15 -11.07
C LEU A 68 -7.27 -16.43 -9.96
N ASP A 69 -7.82 -17.64 -9.89
CA ASP A 69 -8.78 -18.02 -8.84
C ASP A 69 -8.08 -18.07 -7.48
N ALA A 70 -6.91 -18.70 -7.41
CA ALA A 70 -6.09 -18.71 -6.20
C ALA A 70 -5.65 -17.29 -5.78
N TRP A 71 -5.35 -16.43 -6.76
CA TRP A 71 -5.03 -15.03 -6.49
C TRP A 71 -6.22 -14.27 -5.93
N TRP A 72 -7.41 -14.45 -6.50
CA TRP A 72 -8.66 -13.88 -5.97
C TRP A 72 -8.91 -14.31 -4.52
N ASP A 73 -8.77 -15.61 -4.23
CA ASP A 73 -8.92 -16.11 -2.86
C ASP A 73 -7.90 -15.47 -1.90
N THR A 74 -6.69 -15.19 -2.38
CA THR A 74 -5.64 -14.55 -1.56
C THR A 74 -5.95 -13.07 -1.29
N ILE A 75 -6.35 -12.31 -2.31
CA ILE A 75 -6.48 -10.85 -2.21
C ILE A 75 -7.84 -10.37 -1.72
N GLU A 76 -8.91 -11.15 -1.94
CA GLU A 76 -10.27 -10.74 -1.58
C GLU A 76 -10.82 -11.61 -0.43
N ALA A 77 -10.83 -12.93 -0.63
CA ALA A 77 -11.37 -13.86 0.38
C ALA A 77 -10.52 -13.94 1.65
N ARG A 78 -9.19 -13.71 1.51
CA ARG A 78 -8.17 -13.78 2.57
C ARG A 78 -7.98 -15.20 3.13
N GLY A 79 -7.01 -15.39 4.02
CA GLY A 79 -6.75 -16.65 4.72
C GLY A 79 -5.71 -17.56 4.06
N ILE A 80 -5.02 -17.06 3.01
CA ILE A 80 -3.95 -17.78 2.30
C ILE A 80 -2.57 -17.25 2.70
N SER A 81 -2.43 -15.94 2.86
CA SER A 81 -1.17 -15.29 3.22
C SER A 81 -1.35 -14.46 4.48
N GLU A 82 -0.63 -14.83 5.54
CA GLU A 82 -0.61 -14.07 6.79
C GLU A 82 -0.06 -12.65 6.58
N VAL A 83 0.86 -12.47 5.62
CA VAL A 83 1.43 -11.16 5.30
C VAL A 83 0.38 -10.26 4.68
N ILE A 84 -0.36 -10.74 3.68
CA ILE A 84 -1.45 -9.98 3.06
C ILE A 84 -2.57 -9.73 4.08
N ASP A 85 -2.94 -10.74 4.86
CA ASP A 85 -4.04 -10.67 5.82
C ASP A 85 -3.79 -9.69 6.98
N ALA A 86 -2.51 -9.40 7.27
CA ALA A 86 -2.12 -8.39 8.26
C ALA A 86 -2.32 -6.94 7.78
N HIS A 87 -2.61 -6.73 6.49
CA HIS A 87 -2.72 -5.41 5.87
C HIS A 87 -4.14 -5.15 5.33
N GLY A 88 -4.53 -3.88 5.32
CA GLY A 88 -5.86 -3.47 4.86
C GLY A 88 -6.03 -3.70 3.37
N THR A 89 -5.10 -3.13 2.59
CA THR A 89 -5.09 -3.20 1.12
C THR A 89 -3.74 -3.70 0.63
N LEU A 90 -3.76 -4.56 -0.39
CA LEU A 90 -2.56 -4.89 -1.19
C LEU A 90 -2.46 -3.94 -2.38
N VAL A 91 -1.35 -3.24 -2.52
CA VAL A 91 -1.03 -2.39 -3.66
C VAL A 91 0.11 -3.03 -4.44
N VAL A 92 -0.14 -3.44 -5.68
CA VAL A 92 0.92 -3.94 -6.57
C VAL A 92 1.24 -2.89 -7.61
N ARG A 93 2.51 -2.49 -7.72
CA ARG A 93 2.99 -1.52 -8.71
C ARG A 93 3.79 -2.25 -9.77
N ALA A 94 3.52 -1.96 -11.04
CA ALA A 94 4.21 -2.58 -12.17
C ALA A 94 4.36 -1.62 -13.35
N ASP A 95 5.29 -1.91 -14.25
CA ASP A 95 5.42 -1.15 -15.49
C ASP A 95 4.35 -1.54 -16.51
N ALA A 96 3.92 -0.59 -17.34
CA ALA A 96 3.07 -0.79 -18.51
C ALA A 96 3.80 -1.49 -19.67
N ALA A 97 4.54 -2.55 -19.35
CA ALA A 97 5.40 -3.33 -20.23
C ALA A 97 5.21 -4.84 -19.96
N GLY A 98 5.82 -5.69 -20.79
CA GLY A 98 5.77 -7.14 -20.62
C GLY A 98 4.34 -7.69 -20.59
N LEU A 99 3.95 -8.26 -19.45
CA LEU A 99 2.64 -8.81 -19.11
C LEU A 99 1.57 -7.72 -19.14
N PHE A 100 1.87 -6.53 -18.63
CA PHE A 100 0.94 -5.39 -18.58
C PHE A 100 1.05 -4.45 -19.79
N ALA A 101 1.77 -4.87 -20.84
CA ALA A 101 1.79 -4.12 -22.09
C ALA A 101 0.40 -4.07 -22.76
N PRO A 102 0.06 -2.99 -23.50
CA PRO A 102 -1.20 -2.91 -24.22
C PRO A 102 -1.41 -4.09 -25.18
N GLY A 103 -2.63 -4.65 -25.19
CA GLY A 103 -3.00 -5.78 -26.06
C GLY A 103 -2.60 -7.16 -25.54
N ARG A 104 -2.03 -7.26 -24.33
CA ARG A 104 -1.74 -8.55 -23.67
C ARG A 104 -2.97 -9.10 -22.96
N PRO A 105 -3.55 -10.23 -23.42
CA PRO A 105 -4.79 -10.75 -22.84
C PRO A 105 -4.61 -11.28 -21.42
N GLU A 106 -3.47 -11.87 -21.08
CA GLU A 106 -3.21 -12.43 -19.75
C GLU A 106 -3.08 -11.33 -18.70
N GLY A 107 -2.29 -10.28 -18.99
CA GLY A 107 -2.20 -9.11 -18.12
C GLY A 107 -3.52 -8.37 -17.99
N ALA A 108 -4.33 -8.30 -19.04
CA ALA A 108 -5.67 -7.70 -18.97
C ALA A 108 -6.61 -8.48 -18.03
N ARG A 109 -6.55 -9.83 -18.03
CA ARG A 109 -7.32 -10.67 -17.09
C ARG A 109 -6.82 -10.54 -15.66
N LEU A 110 -5.52 -10.46 -15.44
CA LEU A 110 -4.98 -10.21 -14.11
C LEU A 110 -5.40 -8.81 -13.62
N ALA A 111 -5.31 -7.79 -14.47
CA ALA A 111 -5.75 -6.43 -14.13
C ALA A 111 -7.24 -6.36 -13.81
N SER A 112 -8.11 -7.14 -14.48
CA SER A 112 -9.54 -7.18 -14.13
C SER A 112 -9.78 -7.79 -12.74
N VAL A 113 -9.00 -8.80 -12.34
CA VAL A 113 -9.07 -9.37 -10.97
C VAL A 113 -8.78 -8.29 -9.92
N PHE A 114 -7.78 -7.42 -10.16
CA PHE A 114 -7.51 -6.28 -9.28
C PHE A 114 -8.60 -5.20 -9.34
N ALA A 115 -9.19 -4.97 -10.51
CA ALA A 115 -10.25 -3.97 -10.67
C ALA A 115 -11.55 -4.37 -9.95
N ASP A 116 -11.81 -5.67 -9.85
CA ASP A 116 -12.98 -6.23 -9.17
C ASP A 116 -12.75 -6.43 -7.66
N ALA A 117 -11.49 -6.43 -7.20
CA ALA A 117 -11.14 -6.61 -5.79
C ALA A 117 -11.44 -5.34 -4.97
N SER A 118 -11.93 -5.54 -3.74
CA SER A 118 -12.19 -4.44 -2.81
C SER A 118 -10.99 -4.14 -1.89
N ARG A 119 -10.07 -5.10 -1.77
CA ARG A 119 -8.92 -5.05 -0.85
C ARG A 119 -7.56 -5.19 -1.53
N ALA A 120 -7.53 -4.98 -2.85
CA ALA A 120 -6.31 -4.92 -3.61
C ALA A 120 -6.45 -3.95 -4.77
N ARG A 121 -5.33 -3.37 -5.21
CA ARG A 121 -5.26 -2.51 -6.40
C ARG A 121 -3.97 -2.72 -7.17
N LEU A 122 -4.05 -2.55 -8.47
CA LEU A 122 -2.92 -2.59 -9.39
C LEU A 122 -2.63 -1.19 -9.92
N GLU A 123 -1.41 -0.73 -9.73
CA GLU A 123 -0.90 0.55 -10.23
C GLU A 123 0.08 0.28 -11.38
N VAL A 124 -0.39 0.45 -12.61
CA VAL A 124 0.44 0.27 -13.81
C VAL A 124 0.94 1.63 -14.30
N GLU A 125 2.25 1.83 -14.28
CA GLU A 125 2.88 3.10 -14.67
C GLU A 125 3.67 2.93 -15.98
N ARG A 126 3.65 3.94 -16.85
CA ARG A 126 4.56 3.96 -17.99
C ARG A 126 5.90 4.52 -17.51
N HIS A 127 6.93 3.69 -17.47
CA HIS A 127 8.30 4.20 -17.38
C HIS A 127 8.65 4.93 -18.69
N ALA A 128 9.08 6.19 -18.58
CA ALA A 128 9.48 7.04 -19.70
C ALA A 128 10.94 6.77 -20.13
#